data_AF-A0A920NV46-F1
#
_entry.id   AF-A0A920NV46-F1
#
_cell.length_a   1.000
_cell.length_b   1.000
_cell.length_c   1.000
_cell.angle_alpha   90.00
_cell.angle_beta   90.00
_cell.angle_gamma   90.00
#
_symmetry.space_group_name_H-M   'P 1'
#
loop_
_entity.id
_entity.type
_entity.pdbx_description
1 polymer ?
#
loop_
_entity_poly.entity_id
_entity_poly.type
_entity_poly.pdbx_seq_one_letter_code
_entity_poly.pdbx_strand_id
1 'polypeptide(L)' 'MGRPVQFRLDPEKAKQFHDETLPKESAKVAHFCSMCGPKFCSMKITQEVREYAKNNTKKIDLVELKK' A
#
# COMPACT_ATOMS: atom_id res chain seq x y z
N MET A 1 -9.46 -5.08 1.36
CA MET A 1 -8.05 -5.45 1.09
C MET A 1 -7.54 -6.23 2.29
N GLY A 2 -7.24 -7.52 2.12
CA GLY A 2 -6.90 -8.42 3.22
C GLY A 2 -5.51 -8.18 3.81
N ARG A 3 -5.33 -8.56 5.08
CA ARG A 3 -4.03 -8.55 5.76
C ARG A 3 -3.11 -9.57 5.07
N PRO A 4 -1.93 -9.18 4.53
CA PRO A 4 -1.03 -10.09 3.81
C PRO A 4 -0.60 -11.31 4.64
N VAL A 5 -0.62 -11.14 5.96
CA VAL A 5 -0.26 -12.14 6.98
C VAL A 5 -1.10 -13.42 6.87
N GLN A 6 -2.36 -13.33 6.43
CA GLN A 6 -3.29 -14.47 6.36
C GLN A 6 -3.08 -15.38 5.13
N PHE A 7 -2.34 -14.92 4.12
CA PHE A 7 -2.07 -15.66 2.88
C PHE A 7 -0.64 -16.22 2.84
N ARG A 8 0.05 -16.24 3.99
CA ARG A 8 1.41 -16.79 4.12
C ARG A 8 1.34 -18.30 4.29
N LEU A 9 2.43 -18.97 3.96
CA LEU A 9 2.60 -20.42 4.18
C LEU A 9 2.33 -20.82 5.64
N ASP A 10 2.73 -19.96 6.59
CA ASP A 10 2.41 -20.06 8.00
C ASP A 10 1.86 -18.70 8.50
N PRO A 11 0.54 -18.59 8.72
CA PRO A 11 -0.09 -17.35 9.14
C PRO A 11 0.10 -17.01 10.61
N GLU A 12 0.40 -17.99 11.48
CA GLU A 12 0.60 -17.73 12.91
C GLU A 12 1.97 -17.10 13.15
N LYS A 13 3.00 -17.71 12.57
CA LYS A 13 4.37 -17.19 12.64
C LYS A 13 4.49 -15.82 11.98
N ALA A 14 3.79 -15.60 10.86
CA ALA A 14 3.77 -14.31 10.21
C ALA A 14 3.10 -13.21 11.07
N LYS A 15 2.10 -13.56 11.91
CA LYS A 15 1.50 -12.61 12.88
C LYS A 15 2.45 -12.27 14.00
N GLN A 16 3.18 -13.26 14.53
CA GLN A 16 4.15 -13.04 15.61
C GLN A 16 5.21 -12.01 15.20
N PHE A 17 5.87 -12.20 14.05
CA PHE A 17 6.87 -11.23 13.56
C PHE A 17 6.29 -9.84 13.22
N HIS A 18 5.04 -9.78 12.79
CA HIS A 18 4.36 -8.51 12.55
C HIS A 18 4.07 -7.77 13.86
N ASP A 19 3.56 -8.48 14.86
CA ASP A 19 3.14 -7.90 16.14
C ASP A 19 4.33 -7.60 17.07
N GLU A 20 5.45 -8.33 16.95
CA GLU A 20 6.72 -8.03 17.63
C GLU A 20 7.28 -6.66 17.25
N THR A 21 7.19 -6.29 15.97
CA THR A 21 7.71 -5.02 15.46
C THR A 21 6.72 -3.86 15.60
N LEU A 22 5.43 -4.16 15.73
CA LEU A 22 4.35 -3.19 15.79
C LEU A 22 3.27 -3.61 16.81
N PRO A 23 3.50 -3.39 18.12
CA PRO A 23 2.59 -3.88 19.18
C PRO A 23 1.27 -3.11 19.26
N LYS A 24 1.15 -1.95 18.59
CA LYS A 24 -0.05 -1.11 18.64
C LYS A 24 -1.15 -1.73 17.80
N GLU A 25 -2.36 -1.84 18.35
CA GLU A 25 -3.55 -2.36 17.64
C GLU A 25 -3.85 -1.57 16.35
N SER A 26 -3.51 -0.28 16.31
CA SER A 26 -3.66 0.55 15.11
C SER A 26 -2.83 0.06 13.93
N ALA A 27 -1.68 -0.59 14.17
CA ALA A 27 -0.87 -1.19 13.13
C ALA A 27 -1.50 -2.45 12.52
N LYS A 28 -2.48 -3.08 13.19
CA LYS A 28 -3.20 -4.26 12.69
C LYS A 28 -4.27 -3.91 11.66
N VAL A 29 -4.72 -2.65 11.64
CA VAL A 29 -5.74 -2.13 10.71
C VAL A 29 -5.11 -1.26 9.62
N ALA A 30 -3.90 -0.76 9.84
CA ALA A 30 -3.26 0.18 8.94
C ALA A 30 -2.71 -0.46 7.66
N HIS A 31 -2.75 0.32 6.58
CA HIS A 31 -2.20 -0.03 5.26
C HIS A 31 -0.68 0.16 5.19
N PHE A 32 0.06 -0.37 6.14
CA PHE A 32 1.52 -0.44 6.06
C PHE A 32 2.02 -1.76 6.65
N CYS A 33 3.04 -2.32 6.00
CA CYS A 33 3.76 -3.46 6.54
C CYS A 33 4.88 -2.95 7.46
N SER A 34 5.29 -3.76 8.43
CA SER A 34 6.41 -3.49 9.36
C SER A 34 7.70 -3.06 8.66
N MET A 35 7.91 -3.50 7.42
CA MET A 35 9.08 -3.16 6.61
C MET A 35 9.08 -1.74 6.02
N CYS A 36 7.92 -1.10 5.88
CA CYS A 36 7.79 0.18 5.16
C CYS A 36 7.34 1.36 6.05
N GLY A 37 6.81 1.07 7.23
CA GLY A 37 6.35 2.08 8.17
C GLY A 37 5.20 2.97 7.65
N PRO A 38 4.67 3.88 8.48
CA PRO A 38 3.45 4.63 8.19
C PRO A 38 3.60 5.69 7.08
N LYS A 39 4.82 6.15 6.79
CA LYS A 39 5.09 7.21 5.80
C LYS A 39 5.58 6.70 4.44
N PHE A 40 6.08 5.47 4.36
CA PHE A 40 6.76 4.97 3.16
C PHE A 40 6.17 3.66 2.62
N CYS A 41 4.89 3.37 2.91
CA CYS A 41 4.24 2.22 2.32
C CYS A 41 4.03 2.43 0.81
N SER A 42 4.85 1.77 -0.02
CA SER A 42 4.83 1.86 -1.48
C SER A 42 3.45 1.56 -2.08
N MET A 43 2.68 0.66 -1.47
CA MET A 43 1.33 0.34 -1.92
C MET A 43 0.36 1.51 -1.72
N LYS A 44 0.41 2.16 -0.55
CA LYS A 44 -0.42 3.32 -0.22
C LYS A 44 -0.06 4.52 -1.09
N ILE A 45 1.24 4.79 -1.24
CA ILE A 45 1.74 5.88 -2.09
C ILE A 45 1.31 5.67 -3.55
N THR A 46 1.38 4.44 -4.06
CA THR A 46 0.93 4.14 -5.42
C THR A 46 -0.57 4.37 -5.59
N GLN A 47 -1.38 4.07 -4.57
CA GLN A 47 -2.82 4.36 -4.59
C GLN A 47 -3.07 5.87 -4.60
N GLU A 48 -2.43 6.62 -3.72
CA GLU A 48 -2.53 8.08 -3.64
C GLU A 48 -2.10 8.75 -4.96
N VAL A 49 -1.02 8.30 -5.59
CA VAL A 49 -0.55 8.83 -6.88
C VAL A 49 -1.52 8.50 -8.01
N ARG A 50 -2.11 7.30 -8.04
CA ARG A 50 -3.13 6.93 -9.04
C ARG A 50 -4.42 7.73 -8.87
N GLU A 51 -4.85 7.95 -7.64
CA GLU A 51 -6.01 8.78 -7.31
C GLU A 51 -5.75 10.24 -7.64
N TYR A 52 -4.56 10.76 -7.31
CA TYR A 52 -4.11 12.09 -7.70
C TYR A 52 -4.10 12.23 -9.22
N ALA A 53 -3.58 11.26 -9.96
CA ALA A 53 -3.58 11.27 -11.41
C ALA A 53 -5.00 11.26 -11.99
N LYS A 54 -5.90 10.41 -11.46
CA LYS A 54 -7.31 10.37 -11.88
C LYS A 54 -8.06 11.67 -11.60
N ASN A 55 -7.76 12.33 -10.48
CA ASN A 55 -8.46 13.54 -10.06
C ASN A 55 -7.84 14.81 -10.66
N ASN A 56 -6.54 14.79 -11.00
CA ASN A 56 -5.81 15.94 -11.55
C ASN A 56 -5.41 15.78 -13.02
N THR A 57 -5.98 14.80 -13.75
CA THR A 57 -5.83 14.72 -15.21
C THR A 57 -6.49 15.91 -15.89
N LYS A 58 -5.72 16.98 -16.08
CA LYS A 58 -5.70 17.65 -17.37
C LYS A 58 -5.47 16.55 -18.41
N LYS A 59 -6.40 16.42 -19.35
CA LYS A 59 -6.25 15.55 -20.52
C LYS A 59 -4.90 15.89 -21.16
N ILE A 60 -3.92 15.00 -21.03
CA ILE A 60 -2.73 15.07 -21.87
C ILE A 60 -3.20 14.41 -23.16
N ASP A 61 -3.61 15.25 -24.12
CA ASP A 61 -4.00 14.84 -25.46
C ASP A 61 -2.78 14.23 -26.16
N LEU A 62 -2.59 12.92 -26.03
CA LEU A 62 -1.52 12.17 -26.68
C LEU A 62 -1.87 11.75 -28.13
N VAL A 63 -2.66 12.54 -28.86
CA VAL A 63 -2.94 12.27 -30.28
C VAL A 63 -2.77 13.52 -31.16
N GLU A 64 -1.63 14.20 -31.03
CA GLU A 64 -1.08 15.09 -32.08
C GLU A 64 0.33 14.66 -32.52
N LEU A 65 0.54 13.34 -32.63
CA LEU A 65 1.62 12.76 -33.46
C LEU A 65 1.04 12.00 -34.65
N LYS A 66 -0.13 12.42 -35.15
CA LYS A 66 -0.50 12.18 -36.55
C LYS A 66 0.18 13.23 -37.41
N LYS A 67 1.45 13.02 -37.73
CA LYS A 67 2.06 13.62 -38.92
C LYS A 67 2.88 12.55 -39.62
#